data_AF-A0A8T3Z6E4-F1
#
_entry.id   AF-A0A8T3Z6E4-F1
#
_cell.length_a   1.000
_cell.length_b   1.000
_cell.length_c   1.000
_cell.angle_alpha   90.00
_cell.angle_beta   90.00
_cell.angle_gamma   90.00
#
_symmetry.space_group_name_H-M   'P 1'
#
loop_
_entity.id
_entity.type
_entity.pdbx_description
1 polymer ?
#
loop_
_entity_poly.entity_id
_entity_poly.type
_entity_poly.pdbx_seq_one_letter_code
_entity_poly.pdbx_strand_id
1 'polypeptide(L)'
;MKKRKHLFLDDNAKVGRLERKIKKYNRYKSHSDKTPEEDFRLQEKLAMLSVVASNFMMTGHSPTMVLTKREEGDEVMMPVGGGQKDRAREIICKADFRKLYRGGKGRKTDPLMIVTAICMYVMRQDNPRRGDIRYSNDFIRNVGVTKDIYQHISQKLDVKENS
;
A
#
# COMPACT_ATOMS: atom_id res chain seq x y z
N MET A 1 52.91 15.04 -5.87
CA MET A 1 52.03 13.96 -6.42
C MET A 1 51.91 12.84 -5.41
N LYS A 2 50.69 12.49 -4.95
CA LYS A 2 50.47 11.35 -4.03
C LYS A 2 50.71 10.04 -4.79
N LYS A 3 51.80 9.33 -4.48
CA LYS A 3 52.13 8.02 -5.07
C LYS A 3 50.99 7.03 -4.75
N ARG A 4 50.33 6.49 -5.78
CA ARG A 4 49.35 5.39 -5.62
C ARG A 4 50.10 4.13 -5.22
N LYS A 5 49.84 3.59 -4.02
CA LYS A 5 50.32 2.26 -3.62
C LYS A 5 49.36 1.22 -4.19
N HIS A 6 49.84 0.39 -5.11
CA HIS A 6 49.09 -0.78 -5.58
C HIS A 6 49.28 -1.91 -4.56
N LEU A 7 48.20 -2.29 -3.90
CA LEU A 7 48.15 -3.45 -3.01
C LEU A 7 47.63 -4.64 -3.83
N PHE A 8 48.52 -5.57 -4.15
CA PHE A 8 48.14 -6.85 -4.71
C PHE A 8 47.60 -7.72 -3.57
N LEU A 9 46.37 -8.19 -3.73
CA LEU A 9 45.70 -9.07 -2.79
C LEU A 9 45.52 -10.43 -3.47
N ASP A 10 45.67 -11.49 -2.71
CA ASP A 10 45.31 -12.84 -3.15
C ASP A 10 43.81 -12.91 -3.44
N ASP A 11 43.41 -13.81 -4.35
CA ASP A 11 42.03 -13.87 -4.83
C ASP A 11 41.04 -14.19 -3.70
N ASN A 12 41.41 -15.05 -2.76
CA ASN A 12 40.60 -15.32 -1.56
C ASN A 12 40.43 -14.08 -0.67
N ALA A 13 41.46 -13.25 -0.57
CA ALA A 13 41.40 -12.00 0.19
C ALA A 13 40.53 -10.94 -0.51
N LYS A 14 40.48 -10.95 -1.85
CA LYS A 14 39.56 -10.11 -2.64
C LYS A 14 38.11 -10.53 -2.42
N VAL A 15 37.82 -11.84 -2.50
CA VAL A 15 36.48 -12.41 -2.25
C VAL A 15 36.00 -12.05 -0.84
N GLY A 16 36.80 -12.30 0.20
CA GLY A 16 36.42 -11.98 1.59
C GLY A 16 36.25 -10.47 1.88
N ARG A 17 36.86 -9.59 1.08
CA ARG A 17 36.59 -8.13 1.14
C ARG A 17 35.28 -7.77 0.43
N LEU A 18 34.99 -8.40 -0.70
CA LEU A 18 33.74 -8.23 -1.44
C LEU A 18 32.55 -8.69 -0.59
N GLU A 19 32.62 -9.86 0.02
CA GLU A 19 31.58 -10.36 0.94
C GLU A 19 31.33 -9.41 2.10
N ARG A 20 32.39 -8.89 2.74
CA ARG A 20 32.26 -7.88 3.80
C ARG A 20 31.64 -6.57 3.31
N LYS A 21 31.95 -6.14 2.09
CA LYS A 21 31.31 -4.97 1.46
C LYS A 21 29.84 -5.21 1.17
N ILE A 22 29.48 -6.38 0.63
CA ILE A 22 28.09 -6.77 0.36
C ILE A 22 27.31 -6.85 1.67
N LYS A 23 27.86 -7.48 2.71
CA LYS A 23 27.23 -7.57 4.03
C LYS A 23 27.04 -6.19 4.66
N LYS A 24 28.01 -5.28 4.52
CA LYS A 24 27.89 -3.88 4.97
C LYS A 24 26.83 -3.13 4.17
N TYR A 25 26.81 -3.30 2.85
CA TYR A 25 25.82 -2.69 1.97
C TYR A 25 24.39 -3.13 2.34
N ASN A 26 24.13 -4.44 2.48
CA ASN A 26 22.83 -4.95 2.88
C ASN A 26 22.40 -4.46 4.28
N ARG A 27 23.36 -4.34 5.21
CA ARG A 27 23.06 -3.85 6.58
C ARG A 27 22.66 -2.38 6.63
N TYR A 28 23.27 -1.54 5.77
CA TYR A 28 23.04 -0.09 5.73
C TYR A 28 22.25 0.36 4.50
N LYS A 29 21.61 -0.60 3.81
CA LYS A 29 20.81 -0.36 2.61
C LYS A 29 19.71 0.65 2.93
N SER A 30 19.62 1.72 2.14
CA SER A 30 18.58 2.74 2.29
C SER A 30 17.20 2.09 2.17
N HIS A 31 16.21 2.64 2.87
CA HIS A 31 14.83 2.17 2.81
C HIS A 31 14.26 2.20 1.38
N SER A 32 14.75 3.10 0.53
CA SER A 32 14.39 3.20 -0.89
C SER A 32 14.87 2.03 -1.74
N ASP A 33 15.91 1.32 -1.29
CA ASP A 33 16.64 0.35 -2.12
C ASP A 33 16.36 -1.10 -1.68
N LYS A 34 15.70 -1.29 -0.53
CA LYS A 34 15.29 -2.60 -0.02
C LYS A 34 14.27 -3.23 -0.96
N THR A 35 14.43 -4.52 -1.23
CA THR A 35 13.40 -5.25 -1.98
C THR A 35 12.13 -5.37 -1.12
N PRO A 36 10.95 -5.56 -1.74
CA PRO A 36 9.69 -5.76 -1.03
C PRO A 36 9.72 -6.87 0.04
N GLU A 37 10.59 -7.86 -0.14
CA GLU A 37 10.80 -9.02 0.73
C GLU A 37 11.72 -8.69 1.93
N GLU A 38 12.61 -7.71 1.78
CA GLU A 38 13.55 -7.24 2.81
C GLU A 38 12.94 -6.15 3.72
N ASP A 39 11.81 -5.56 3.31
CA ASP A 39 11.13 -4.52 4.05
C ASP A 39 9.97 -5.08 4.89
N PHE A 40 10.28 -5.45 6.14
CA PHE A 40 9.29 -5.92 7.12
C PHE A 40 8.08 -4.98 7.23
N ARG A 41 8.29 -3.65 7.08
CA ARG A 41 7.19 -2.68 7.12
C ARG A 41 6.26 -2.81 5.92
N LEU A 42 6.79 -3.20 4.76
CA LEU A 42 5.99 -3.47 3.59
C LEU A 42 5.18 -4.76 3.78
N GLN A 43 5.79 -5.81 4.32
CA GLN A 43 5.07 -7.05 4.65
C GLN A 43 3.91 -6.80 5.63
N GLU A 44 4.13 -5.99 6.68
CA GLU A 44 3.04 -5.59 7.60
C GLU A 44 1.93 -4.83 6.88
N LYS A 45 2.27 -3.86 6.01
CA LYS A 45 1.28 -3.13 5.21
C LYS A 45 0.47 -4.05 4.29
N LEU A 46 1.12 -5.04 3.69
CA LEU A 46 0.46 -6.02 2.80
C LEU A 46 -0.44 -6.98 3.60
N ALA A 47 -0.03 -7.38 4.81
CA ALA A 47 -0.88 -8.17 5.70
C ALA A 47 -2.14 -7.37 6.09
N MET A 48 -1.98 -6.10 6.46
CA MET A 48 -3.11 -5.20 6.74
C MET A 48 -4.02 -5.05 5.51
N LEU A 49 -3.45 -4.86 4.31
CA LEU A 49 -4.22 -4.82 3.06
C LEU A 49 -5.05 -6.09 2.88
N SER A 50 -4.51 -7.27 3.18
CA SER A 50 -5.26 -8.52 3.05
C SER A 50 -6.46 -8.55 3.99
N VAL A 51 -6.30 -8.11 5.24
CA VAL A 51 -7.40 -8.03 6.23
C VAL A 51 -8.49 -7.07 5.75
N VAL A 52 -8.11 -5.87 5.32
CA VAL A 52 -9.08 -4.87 4.83
C VAL A 52 -9.77 -5.35 3.56
N ALA A 53 -9.01 -5.90 2.60
CA ALA A 53 -9.54 -6.40 1.33
C ALA A 53 -10.60 -7.48 1.56
N SER A 54 -10.37 -8.41 2.49
CA SER A 54 -11.38 -9.42 2.87
C SER A 54 -12.64 -8.79 3.47
N ASN A 55 -12.51 -7.82 4.38
CA ASN A 55 -13.66 -7.12 4.98
C ASN A 55 -14.49 -6.33 3.95
N PHE A 56 -13.84 -5.81 2.91
CA PHE A 56 -14.49 -5.04 1.86
C PHE A 56 -14.88 -5.86 0.62
N MET A 57 -14.61 -7.17 0.63
CA MET A 57 -14.79 -8.05 -0.53
C MET A 57 -14.09 -7.50 -1.79
N MET A 58 -12.89 -6.93 -1.61
CA MET A 58 -12.07 -6.44 -2.73
C MET A 58 -11.47 -7.61 -3.47
N THR A 59 -11.64 -7.61 -4.78
CA THR A 59 -11.15 -8.66 -5.67
C THR A 59 -9.80 -8.28 -6.28
N GLY A 60 -8.97 -9.28 -6.59
CA GLY A 60 -7.70 -9.15 -7.31
C GLY A 60 -7.89 -9.20 -8.84
N HIS A 61 -6.84 -9.56 -9.57
CA HIS A 61 -6.82 -9.64 -11.05
C HIS A 61 -7.96 -10.46 -11.68
N SER A 62 -8.57 -11.40 -10.95
CA SER A 62 -9.74 -12.14 -11.40
C SER A 62 -11.03 -11.38 -11.04
N PRO A 63 -11.76 -10.82 -12.02
CA PRO A 63 -13.04 -10.21 -11.74
C PRO A 63 -14.02 -11.26 -11.22
N THR A 64 -14.62 -11.00 -10.05
CA THR A 64 -15.66 -11.89 -9.54
C THR A 64 -16.95 -11.51 -10.22
N MET A 65 -17.53 -12.45 -10.97
CA MET A 65 -18.81 -12.23 -11.62
C MET A 65 -19.93 -12.29 -10.58
N VAL A 66 -20.72 -11.22 -10.47
CA VAL A 66 -21.83 -11.14 -9.52
C VAL A 66 -23.11 -10.83 -10.29
N LEU A 67 -24.19 -11.54 -9.94
CA LEU A 67 -25.53 -11.25 -10.44
C LEU A 67 -25.98 -9.88 -9.91
N THR A 68 -26.13 -8.92 -10.81
CA THR A 68 -26.56 -7.57 -10.49
C THR A 68 -27.94 -7.34 -11.08
N LYS A 69 -28.92 -7.00 -10.24
CA LYS A 69 -30.25 -6.57 -10.69
C LYS A 69 -30.19 -5.13 -11.17
N ARG A 70 -30.56 -4.89 -12.43
CA ARG A 70 -30.78 -3.53 -12.95
C ARG A 70 -32.15 -3.02 -12.49
N GLU A 71 -32.33 -1.70 -12.53
CA GLU A 71 -33.59 -1.03 -12.13
C GLU A 71 -34.81 -1.51 -12.94
N GLU A 72 -34.60 -2.05 -14.15
CA GLU A 72 -35.62 -2.62 -15.02
C GLU A 72 -35.99 -4.09 -14.68
N GLY A 73 -35.36 -4.70 -13.67
CA GLY A 73 -35.67 -6.04 -13.18
C GLY A 73 -34.81 -7.17 -13.75
N ASP A 74 -34.00 -6.90 -14.78
CA ASP A 74 -33.11 -7.90 -15.39
C ASP A 74 -31.90 -8.22 -14.51
N GLU A 75 -31.64 -9.52 -14.34
CA GLU A 75 -30.45 -10.06 -13.68
C GLU A 75 -29.32 -10.23 -14.70
N VAL A 76 -28.31 -9.35 -14.63
CA VAL A 76 -27.14 -9.42 -15.52
C VAL A 76 -25.91 -9.81 -14.71
N MET A 77 -25.15 -10.78 -15.23
CA MET A 77 -23.88 -11.20 -14.65
C MET A 77 -22.83 -10.14 -14.99
N MET A 78 -22.51 -9.28 -14.02
CA MET A 78 -21.54 -8.19 -14.20
C MET A 78 -20.23 -8.53 -13.48
N PRO A 79 -19.05 -8.26 -14.07
CA PRO A 79 -17.80 -8.34 -13.35
C PRO A 79 -17.79 -7.26 -12.25
N VAL A 80 -17.80 -7.67 -10.99
CA VAL A 80 -17.67 -6.76 -9.85
C VAL A 80 -16.26 -6.86 -9.30
N GLY A 81 -15.54 -5.74 -9.40
CA GLY A 81 -14.18 -5.60 -8.95
C GLY A 81 -13.20 -6.42 -9.81
N GLY A 82 -12.28 -5.75 -10.46
CA GLY A 82 -11.09 -6.36 -11.04
C GLY A 82 -9.90 -5.49 -10.67
N GLY A 83 -8.89 -6.07 -10.04
CA GLY A 83 -7.65 -5.36 -9.68
C GLY A 83 -7.79 -4.26 -8.62
N GLN A 84 -8.88 -4.23 -7.84
CA GLN A 84 -9.03 -3.27 -6.73
C GLN A 84 -7.97 -3.50 -5.66
N LYS A 85 -7.76 -4.77 -5.28
CA LYS A 85 -6.73 -5.16 -4.32
C LYS A 85 -5.33 -4.80 -4.83
N ASP A 86 -5.10 -4.95 -6.13
CA ASP A 86 -3.80 -4.72 -6.75
C ASP A 86 -3.49 -3.22 -6.91
N ARG A 87 -4.48 -2.41 -7.29
CA ARG A 87 -4.33 -0.94 -7.26
C ARG A 87 -4.08 -0.42 -5.85
N ALA A 88 -4.83 -0.91 -4.86
CA ALA A 88 -4.57 -0.57 -3.47
C ALA A 88 -3.17 -1.01 -3.02
N ARG A 89 -2.71 -2.19 -3.46
CA ARG A 89 -1.35 -2.69 -3.22
C ARG A 89 -0.30 -1.74 -3.79
N GLU A 90 -0.44 -1.32 -5.04
CA GLU A 90 0.49 -0.40 -5.69
C GLU A 90 0.59 0.94 -4.95
N ILE A 91 -0.57 1.51 -4.58
CA ILE A 91 -0.63 2.76 -3.81
C ILE A 91 0.09 2.58 -2.46
N ILE A 92 -0.20 1.49 -1.74
CA ILE A 92 0.40 1.20 -0.42
C ILE A 92 1.92 1.00 -0.50
N CYS A 93 2.41 0.32 -1.54
CA CYS A 93 3.83 0.10 -1.78
C CYS A 93 4.57 1.42 -2.03
N LYS A 94 3.98 2.33 -2.82
CA LYS A 94 4.58 3.63 -3.19
C LYS A 94 4.34 4.72 -2.14
N ALA A 95 3.34 4.56 -1.27
CA ALA A 95 2.94 5.57 -0.30
C ALA A 95 3.82 5.57 0.96
N ASP A 96 4.37 6.75 1.27
CA ASP A 96 4.87 7.07 2.60
C ASP A 96 3.69 7.47 3.51
N PHE A 97 3.29 6.56 4.40
CA PHE A 97 2.17 6.74 5.33
C PHE A 97 2.34 7.98 6.22
N ARG A 98 3.58 8.34 6.58
CA ARG A 98 3.88 9.52 7.41
C ARG A 98 3.65 10.84 6.67
N LYS A 99 3.72 10.83 5.34
CA LYS A 99 3.39 11.98 4.50
C LYS A 99 1.91 11.99 4.15
N LEU A 100 1.31 10.82 3.98
CA LEU A 100 -0.10 10.65 3.69
C LEU A 100 -0.97 11.21 4.82
N TYR A 101 -0.73 10.76 6.05
CA TYR A 101 -1.47 11.24 7.22
C TYR A 101 -0.54 11.42 8.41
N ARG A 102 -0.51 12.64 8.95
CA ARG A 102 0.09 12.93 10.26
C ARG A 102 -1.08 13.26 11.17
N GLY A 103 -1.37 12.40 12.15
CA GLY A 103 -2.36 12.72 13.16
C GLY A 103 -2.04 14.08 13.78
N GLY A 104 -3.05 14.93 13.96
CA GLY A 104 -2.92 16.16 14.73
C GLY A 104 -2.50 15.88 16.18
N LYS A 105 -2.19 16.92 16.97
CA LYS A 105 -1.87 16.77 18.40
C LYS A 105 -2.93 15.89 19.08
N GLY A 106 -2.50 14.75 19.65
CA GLY A 106 -3.35 13.80 20.37
C GLY A 106 -3.98 12.67 19.56
N ARG A 107 -3.83 12.63 18.22
CA ARG A 107 -4.36 11.53 17.40
C ARG A 107 -3.25 10.53 17.06
N LYS A 108 -3.38 9.28 17.54
CA LYS A 108 -2.53 8.18 17.09
C LYS A 108 -2.83 7.90 15.62
N THR A 109 -1.77 7.77 14.83
CA THR A 109 -1.86 7.48 13.41
C THR A 109 -1.66 5.98 13.24
N ASP A 110 -2.73 5.23 13.00
CA ASP A 110 -2.65 3.79 12.80
C ASP A 110 -2.42 3.46 11.30
N PRO A 111 -1.40 2.68 10.95
CA PRO A 111 -1.23 2.16 9.60
C PRO A 111 -2.48 1.46 9.04
N LEU A 112 -3.23 0.72 9.86
CA LEU A 112 -4.44 0.01 9.44
C LEU A 112 -5.54 0.98 8.99
N MET A 113 -5.64 2.14 9.66
CA MET A 113 -6.56 3.22 9.29
C MET A 113 -6.18 3.84 7.94
N ILE A 114 -4.90 4.04 7.67
CA ILE A 114 -4.42 4.54 6.37
C ILE A 114 -4.71 3.54 5.26
N VAL A 115 -4.41 2.25 5.48
CA VAL A 115 -4.71 1.16 4.53
C VAL A 115 -6.21 1.11 4.23
N THR A 116 -7.04 1.20 5.26
CA THR A 116 -8.51 1.19 5.13
C THR A 116 -9.01 2.37 4.29
N ALA A 117 -8.48 3.58 4.53
CA ALA A 117 -8.83 4.74 3.72
C ALA A 117 -8.39 4.61 2.25
N ILE A 118 -7.21 4.03 1.98
CA ILE A 118 -6.75 3.74 0.60
C ILE A 118 -7.68 2.74 -0.09
N CYS A 119 -8.07 1.66 0.59
CA CYS A 119 -9.00 0.69 0.05
C CYS A 119 -10.37 1.33 -0.28
N MET A 120 -10.89 2.18 0.61
CA MET A 120 -12.10 2.95 0.36
C MET A 120 -11.96 3.89 -0.84
N TYR A 121 -10.79 4.50 -1.04
CA TYR A 121 -10.51 5.36 -2.19
C TYR A 121 -10.62 4.59 -3.51
N VAL A 122 -9.95 3.44 -3.63
CA VAL A 122 -9.98 2.61 -4.83
C VAL A 122 -11.40 2.10 -5.14
N MET A 123 -12.14 1.69 -4.11
CA MET A 123 -13.52 1.23 -4.30
C MET A 123 -14.47 2.33 -4.79
N ARG A 124 -14.21 3.59 -4.42
CA ARG A 124 -15.00 4.75 -4.88
C ARG A 124 -14.71 5.13 -6.32
N GLN A 125 -13.47 4.98 -6.78
CA GLN A 125 -13.13 5.20 -8.19
C GLN A 125 -13.92 4.26 -9.12
N ASP A 126 -14.09 3.00 -8.72
CA ASP A 126 -14.79 2.00 -9.53
C ASP A 126 -16.32 2.13 -9.50
N ASN A 127 -16.87 2.68 -8.42
CA ASN A 127 -18.33 2.82 -8.27
C ASN A 127 -18.67 4.17 -7.64
N PRO A 128 -18.61 5.28 -8.39
CA PRO A 128 -18.97 6.61 -7.89
C PRO A 128 -20.45 6.72 -7.50
N ARG A 129 -21.31 5.84 -8.02
CA ARG A 129 -22.75 5.75 -7.71
C ARG A 129 -23.09 4.81 -6.53
N ARG A 130 -22.15 4.00 -6.03
CA ARG A 130 -22.32 3.35 -4.71
C ARG A 130 -22.30 4.48 -3.69
N GLY A 131 -23.48 4.97 -3.33
CA GLY A 131 -23.67 6.01 -2.33
C GLY A 131 -22.85 5.72 -1.08
N ASP A 132 -22.47 6.79 -0.37
CA ASP A 132 -21.58 6.82 0.81
C ASP A 132 -21.22 5.42 1.32
N ILE A 133 -19.98 4.96 1.01
CA ILE A 133 -19.40 3.77 1.64
C ILE A 133 -19.81 3.84 3.09
N ARG A 134 -20.68 2.93 3.53
CA ARG A 134 -21.37 3.12 4.80
C ARG A 134 -20.31 3.05 5.87
N TYR A 135 -19.88 4.21 6.36
CA TYR A 135 -19.05 4.39 7.56
C TYR A 135 -19.75 3.81 8.81
N SER A 136 -20.95 3.24 8.64
CA SER A 136 -21.67 2.39 9.59
C SER A 136 -21.17 0.94 9.64
N ASN A 137 -20.17 0.54 8.84
CA ASN A 137 -19.54 -0.77 9.00
C ASN A 137 -18.74 -0.76 10.31
N ASP A 138 -19.03 -1.69 11.21
CA ASP A 138 -18.36 -1.83 12.51
C ASP A 138 -16.83 -1.91 12.36
N PHE A 139 -16.36 -2.52 11.27
CA PHE A 139 -14.94 -2.54 10.94
C PHE A 139 -14.35 -1.14 10.77
N ILE A 140 -15.01 -0.26 10.00
CA ILE A 140 -14.54 1.10 9.72
C ILE A 140 -14.53 1.94 11.01
N ARG A 141 -15.55 1.77 11.86
CA ARG A 141 -15.62 2.44 13.18
C ARG A 141 -14.52 1.96 14.11
N ASN A 142 -14.28 0.65 14.18
CA ASN A 142 -13.26 0.06 15.04
C ASN A 142 -11.84 0.46 14.61
N VAL A 143 -11.59 0.55 13.31
CA VAL A 143 -10.32 1.03 12.77
C VAL A 143 -10.16 2.55 12.94
N GLY A 144 -11.26 3.29 13.16
CA GLY A 144 -11.24 4.72 13.43
C GLY A 144 -11.17 5.60 12.18
N VAL A 145 -11.56 5.10 11.01
CA VAL A 145 -11.61 5.91 9.78
C VAL A 145 -12.87 6.78 9.81
N THR A 146 -12.68 8.09 10.02
CA THR A 146 -13.76 9.08 9.89
C THR A 146 -13.80 9.68 8.48
N LYS A 147 -14.88 10.40 8.16
CA LYS A 147 -15.04 11.11 6.89
C LYS A 147 -13.90 12.10 6.64
N ASP A 148 -13.49 12.85 7.66
CA ASP A 148 -12.41 13.84 7.57
C ASP A 148 -11.06 13.18 7.25
N ILE A 149 -10.77 12.04 7.89
CA ILE A 149 -9.52 11.29 7.68
C ILE A 149 -9.47 10.77 6.26
N TYR A 150 -10.57 10.16 5.81
CA TYR A 150 -10.71 9.71 4.44
C TYR A 150 -10.54 10.86 3.44
N GLN A 151 -11.19 12.00 3.66
CA GLN A 151 -11.14 13.16 2.76
C GLN A 151 -9.70 13.71 2.65
N HIS A 152 -9.00 13.82 3.77
CA HIS A 152 -7.62 14.29 3.76
C HIS A 152 -6.66 13.32 3.06
N ILE A 153 -6.86 12.00 3.23
CA ILE A 153 -6.06 10.98 2.54
C ILE A 153 -6.36 10.96 1.04
N SER A 154 -7.63 10.96 0.64
CA SER A 154 -8.05 10.96 -0.77
C SER A 154 -7.54 12.18 -1.51
N GLN A 155 -7.70 13.39 -0.97
CA GLN A 155 -7.15 14.62 -1.57
C GLN A 155 -5.65 14.54 -1.84
N LYS A 156 -4.87 13.93 -0.93
CA LYS A 156 -3.43 13.76 -1.12
C LYS A 156 -3.07 12.69 -2.15
N LEU A 157 -3.94 11.70 -2.34
CA LEU A 157 -3.80 10.71 -3.40
C LEU A 157 -4.13 11.33 -4.76
N ASP A 158 -5.20 12.13 -4.85
CA ASP A 158 -5.59 12.87 -6.07
C ASP A 158 -4.48 13.82 -6.54
N VAL A 159 -3.84 14.55 -5.62
CA VAL A 159 -2.71 15.44 -5.95
C VAL A 159 -1.52 14.67 -6.50
N LYS A 160 -1.28 13.45 -6.01
CA LYS A 160 -0.18 12.59 -6.48
C LYS A 160 -0.46 11.91 -7.82
N GLU A 161 -1.72 11.64 -8.16
CA GLU A 161 -2.07 11.09 -9.48
C GLU A 161 -1.96 12.16 -10.58
N ASN A 162 -2.13 13.44 -10.24
CA ASN A 162 -2.08 14.56 -11.19
C ASN A 162 -0.71 15.28 -11.27
N SER A 163 0.33 14.78 -10.59
CA SER A 163 1.70 15.32 -10.60
C SER A 163 2.66 14.38 -11.32
#